data_AF-A0A2V8LV08-F1
#
_entry.id   AF-A0A2V8LV08-F1
#
_cell.length_a   1.000
_cell.length_b   1.000
_cell.length_c   1.000
_cell.angle_alpha   90.00
_cell.angle_beta   90.00
_cell.angle_gamma   90.00
#
_symmetry.space_group_name_H-M   'P 1'
#
loop_
_entity.id
_entity.type
_entity.pdbx_description
1 polymer ?
#
loop_
_entity_poly.entity_id
_entity_poly.type
_entity_poly.pdbx_seq_one_letter_code
_entity_poly.pdbx_strand_id
1 'polypeptide(L)'
;PNKSAGERPREEFSPSRYTATNVTLRYLIQAAYQIPNPYGPRHYLSGGPDWLDSQRFDIVAKAGDGDIGRDLSTKDHNDRIRLMLQTLLADRFQLKLHRETKELPVYEMVVAKNGPKFQKTKDQERDCPGIPVGFVACGGRITGGAGRGMRAHAVDMSELAQALSNFADRPT
;
A
#
# COMPACT_ATOMS: atom_id res chain seq x y z
N PRO A 1 -10.55 15.69 -12.47
CA PRO A 1 -10.05 15.06 -13.72
C PRO A 1 -8.53 15.18 -13.80
N ASN A 2 -7.83 14.11 -14.21
CA ASN A 2 -6.38 14.09 -14.39
C ASN A 2 -5.95 15.09 -15.48
N LYS A 3 -4.93 15.89 -15.19
CA LYS A 3 -4.26 16.84 -16.08
C LYS A 3 -2.80 16.46 -16.34
N SER A 4 -2.22 15.55 -15.54
CA SER A 4 -0.82 15.11 -15.59
C SER A 4 -0.57 13.91 -16.50
N ALA A 5 -1.22 13.84 -17.67
CA ALA A 5 -1.16 12.69 -18.57
C ALA A 5 0.28 12.20 -18.83
N GLY A 6 0.61 11.00 -18.31
CA GLY A 6 1.91 10.34 -18.53
C GLY A 6 2.88 10.35 -17.34
N GLU A 7 2.62 11.11 -16.26
CA GLU A 7 3.47 11.10 -15.07
C GLU A 7 3.31 9.82 -14.24
N ARG A 8 4.35 9.37 -13.54
CA ARG A 8 4.20 8.25 -12.60
C ARG A 8 3.22 8.66 -11.48
N PRO A 9 2.35 7.75 -11.02
CA PRO A 9 1.50 8.02 -9.86
C PRO A 9 2.36 8.51 -8.71
N ARG A 10 2.02 9.68 -8.16
CA ARG A 10 2.75 10.29 -7.07
C ARG A 10 1.77 10.73 -5.99
N GLU A 11 2.15 10.49 -4.77
CA GLU A 11 1.43 10.90 -3.57
C GLU A 11 2.41 11.62 -2.65
N GLU A 12 1.98 12.75 -2.10
CA GLU A 12 2.80 13.56 -1.21
C GLU A 12 1.95 14.10 -0.05
N PHE A 13 2.43 13.83 1.16
CA PHE A 13 1.90 14.40 2.40
C PHE A 13 2.80 15.57 2.80
N SER A 14 2.25 16.77 2.81
CA SER A 14 2.91 17.99 3.29
C SER A 14 2.20 18.51 4.54
N PRO A 15 2.84 19.37 5.36
CA PRO A 15 2.27 19.87 6.61
C PRO A 15 0.87 20.51 6.51
N SER A 16 0.48 21.04 5.37
CA SER A 16 -0.87 21.64 5.20
C SER A 16 -1.62 21.10 4.00
N ARG A 17 -1.11 20.03 3.38
CA ARG A 17 -1.60 19.62 2.07
C ARG A 17 -1.36 18.16 1.78
N TYR A 18 -2.35 17.56 1.14
CA TYR A 18 -2.23 16.30 0.44
C TYR A 18 -2.27 16.56 -1.06
N THR A 19 -1.30 16.00 -1.78
CA THR A 19 -1.29 16.04 -3.25
C THR A 19 -1.18 14.63 -3.77
N ALA A 20 -2.11 14.26 -4.65
CA ALA A 20 -2.06 13.01 -5.39
C ALA A 20 -2.22 13.30 -6.87
N THR A 21 -1.31 12.76 -7.68
CA THR A 21 -1.23 13.04 -9.11
C THR A 21 -1.29 11.73 -9.89
N ASN A 22 -2.12 11.69 -10.92
CA ASN A 22 -2.31 10.55 -11.81
C ASN A 22 -2.71 9.25 -11.09
N VAL A 23 -3.46 9.35 -9.98
CA VAL A 23 -3.88 8.20 -9.15
C VAL A 23 -5.32 7.76 -9.45
N THR A 24 -5.62 6.47 -9.28
CA THR A 24 -7.00 5.96 -9.42
C THR A 24 -7.84 6.28 -8.19
N LEU A 25 -9.17 6.25 -8.32
CA LEU A 25 -10.03 6.42 -7.15
C LEU A 25 -9.84 5.28 -6.14
N ARG A 26 -9.58 4.04 -6.60
CA ARG A 26 -9.19 2.93 -5.71
C ARG A 26 -8.02 3.30 -4.80
N TYR A 27 -6.97 3.86 -5.38
CA TYR A 27 -5.78 4.26 -4.66
C TYR A 27 -6.09 5.27 -3.55
N LEU A 28 -6.87 6.29 -3.87
CA LEU A 28 -7.26 7.35 -2.94
C LEU A 28 -8.08 6.80 -1.77
N ILE A 29 -9.01 5.88 -2.04
CA ILE A 29 -9.78 5.21 -0.98
C ILE A 29 -8.84 4.39 -0.08
N GLN A 30 -7.92 3.63 -0.68
CA GLN A 30 -6.97 2.83 0.09
C GLN A 30 -6.07 3.69 0.98
N ALA A 31 -5.55 4.80 0.44
CA ALA A 31 -4.74 5.76 1.18
C ALA A 31 -5.52 6.43 2.33
N ALA A 32 -6.77 6.84 2.08
CA ALA A 32 -7.61 7.53 3.06
C ALA A 32 -8.03 6.63 4.24
N TYR A 33 -8.30 5.35 3.99
CA TYR A 33 -8.78 4.39 5.00
C TYR A 33 -7.71 3.42 5.48
N GLN A 34 -6.44 3.65 5.13
CA GLN A 34 -5.30 2.79 5.48
C GLN A 34 -5.52 1.32 5.08
N ILE A 35 -6.23 1.11 3.97
CA ILE A 35 -6.40 -0.22 3.39
C ILE A 35 -5.09 -0.56 2.68
N PRO A 36 -4.55 -1.78 2.85
CA PRO A 36 -3.32 -2.19 2.20
C PRO A 36 -3.30 -1.87 0.69
N ASN A 37 -2.16 -1.34 0.28
CA ASN A 37 -1.75 -0.77 -1.02
C ASN A 37 -2.31 -1.49 -2.28
N PRO A 38 -2.49 -0.82 -3.45
CA PRO A 38 -2.84 -1.46 -4.72
C PRO A 38 -1.90 -2.58 -5.23
N TYR A 39 -0.68 -2.69 -4.69
CA TYR A 39 0.22 -3.84 -4.93
C TYR A 39 0.02 -5.00 -3.94
N GLY A 40 -0.86 -4.80 -2.96
CA GLY A 40 -1.34 -5.80 -2.04
C GLY A 40 -2.56 -6.56 -2.57
N PRO A 41 -3.11 -7.49 -1.78
CA PRO A 41 -4.23 -8.31 -2.21
C PRO A 41 -5.46 -7.43 -2.51
N ARG A 42 -6.06 -7.58 -3.70
CA ARG A 42 -7.21 -6.77 -4.15
C ARG A 42 -8.49 -6.99 -3.33
N HIS A 43 -8.50 -7.97 -2.42
CA HIS A 43 -9.70 -8.42 -1.70
C HIS A 43 -10.20 -7.46 -0.62
N TYR A 44 -9.35 -6.56 -0.11
CA TYR A 44 -9.74 -5.67 0.98
C TYR A 44 -10.71 -4.56 0.57
N LEU A 45 -10.84 -4.28 -0.74
CA LEU A 45 -11.81 -3.32 -1.27
C LEU A 45 -12.56 -3.96 -2.44
N SER A 46 -13.85 -4.22 -2.23
CA SER A 46 -14.74 -4.86 -3.22
C SER A 46 -15.86 -3.93 -3.67
N GLY A 47 -16.38 -4.16 -4.88
CA GLY A 47 -17.44 -3.36 -5.48
C GLY A 47 -16.96 -2.02 -6.04
N GLY A 48 -17.90 -1.10 -6.22
CA GLY A 48 -17.66 0.20 -6.85
C GLY A 48 -17.88 0.17 -8.37
N PRO A 49 -17.84 1.34 -9.02
CA PRO A 49 -18.04 1.46 -10.46
C PRO A 49 -16.82 0.99 -11.25
N ASP A 50 -17.01 0.54 -12.49
CA ASP A 50 -15.96 -0.02 -13.35
C ASP A 50 -14.76 0.92 -13.59
N TRP A 51 -14.99 2.23 -13.47
CA TRP A 51 -13.94 3.24 -13.64
C TRP A 51 -13.05 3.42 -12.40
N LEU A 52 -13.37 2.79 -11.26
CA LEU A 52 -12.63 2.89 -10.00
C LEU A 52 -11.14 2.57 -10.15
N ASP A 53 -10.83 1.64 -11.06
CA ASP A 53 -9.48 1.12 -11.34
C ASP A 53 -8.82 1.73 -12.58
N SER A 54 -9.58 2.39 -13.45
CA SER A 54 -9.09 2.87 -14.75
C SER A 54 -9.00 4.39 -14.85
N GLN A 55 -9.94 5.12 -14.24
CA GLN A 55 -9.96 6.57 -14.28
C GLN A 55 -9.00 7.14 -13.25
N ARG A 56 -8.19 8.10 -13.72
CA ARG A 56 -7.17 8.77 -12.92
C ARG A 56 -7.58 10.19 -12.57
N PHE A 57 -7.09 10.66 -11.42
CA PHE A 57 -7.42 11.95 -10.85
C PHE A 57 -6.16 12.62 -10.30
N ASP A 58 -6.16 13.95 -10.41
CA ASP A 58 -5.26 14.81 -9.65
C ASP A 58 -6.07 15.45 -8.54
N ILE A 59 -5.66 15.21 -7.29
CA ILE A 59 -6.31 15.72 -6.09
C ILE A 59 -5.32 16.55 -5.31
N VAL A 60 -5.76 17.74 -4.96
CA VAL A 60 -5.09 18.61 -4.00
C VAL A 60 -6.08 18.87 -2.88
N ALA A 61 -5.86 18.24 -1.72
CA ALA A 61 -6.61 18.54 -0.52
C ALA A 61 -5.77 19.49 0.36
N LYS A 62 -6.35 20.63 0.72
CA LYS A 62 -5.69 21.63 1.57
C LYS A 62 -6.32 21.57 2.95
N ALA A 63 -5.49 21.59 3.98
CA ALA A 63 -5.94 21.92 5.32
C ALA A 63 -6.27 23.40 5.41
N GLY A 64 -7.33 23.76 6.15
CA GLY A 64 -7.55 25.13 6.56
C GLY A 64 -6.46 25.57 7.54
N ASP A 65 -6.24 26.88 7.63
CA ASP A 65 -5.24 27.44 8.54
C ASP A 65 -5.62 27.10 10.00
N GLY A 66 -4.74 26.35 10.68
CA GLY A 66 -4.95 25.92 12.06
C GLY A 66 -5.64 24.55 12.23
N ASP A 67 -6.09 23.90 11.13
CA ASP A 67 -6.75 22.57 11.20
C ASP A 67 -5.79 21.43 11.56
N ILE A 68 -4.49 21.65 11.38
CA ILE A 68 -3.43 20.73 11.72
C ILE A 68 -2.45 21.45 12.64
N GLY A 69 -2.38 21.01 13.90
CA GLY A 69 -1.49 21.58 14.90
C GLY A 69 -0.03 21.43 14.48
N ARG A 70 0.75 22.49 14.64
CA ARG A 70 2.19 22.49 14.27
C ARG A 70 3.03 21.57 15.14
N ASP A 71 2.51 21.21 16.32
CA ASP A 71 3.19 20.39 17.33
C ASP A 71 2.77 18.91 17.27
N LEU A 72 2.06 18.50 16.21
CA LEU A 72 1.66 17.10 16.04
C LEU A 72 2.85 16.25 15.57
N SER A 73 2.87 14.99 16.02
CA SER A 73 3.80 14.02 15.46
C SER A 73 3.49 13.80 13.97
N THR A 74 4.48 13.38 13.18
CA THR A 74 4.28 13.05 11.75
C THR A 74 3.16 12.04 11.53
N LYS A 75 2.94 11.12 12.48
CA LYS A 75 1.87 10.13 12.41
C LYS A 75 0.50 10.78 12.57
N ASP A 76 0.32 11.56 13.64
CA ASP A 76 -0.97 12.23 13.93
C ASP A 76 -1.34 13.22 12.84
N HIS A 77 -0.32 13.88 12.27
CA HIS A 77 -0.44 14.74 11.11
C HIS A 77 -1.03 13.99 9.90
N ASN A 78 -0.44 12.85 9.56
CA ASN A 78 -0.90 12.03 8.45
C ASN A 78 -2.31 11.49 8.67
N ASP A 79 -2.64 11.10 9.90
CA ASP A 79 -3.99 10.64 10.26
C ASP A 79 -5.02 11.78 10.12
N ARG A 80 -4.66 13.01 10.49
CA ARG A 80 -5.52 14.19 10.28
C ARG A 80 -5.75 14.46 8.80
N ILE A 81 -4.70 14.42 7.98
CA ILE A 81 -4.82 14.58 6.52
C ILE A 81 -5.71 13.48 5.92
N ARG A 82 -5.56 12.22 6.36
CA ARG A 82 -6.41 11.12 5.90
C ARG A 82 -7.89 11.36 6.20
N LEU A 83 -8.22 11.87 7.39
CA LEU A 83 -9.60 12.24 7.73
C LEU A 83 -10.15 13.32 6.77
N MET A 84 -9.34 14.33 6.45
CA MET A 84 -9.74 15.35 5.47
C MET A 84 -9.95 14.78 4.08
N LEU A 85 -9.10 13.84 3.67
CA LEU A 85 -9.25 13.11 2.41
C LEU A 85 -10.54 12.27 2.42
N GLN A 86 -10.87 11.60 3.51
CA GLN A 86 -12.14 10.86 3.65
C GLN A 86 -13.35 11.80 3.45
N THR A 87 -13.34 12.98 4.07
CA THR A 87 -14.40 14.00 3.87
C THR A 87 -14.48 14.44 2.40
N LEU A 88 -13.35 14.74 1.77
CA LEU A 88 -13.32 15.11 0.35
C LEU A 88 -13.88 14.01 -0.55
N LEU A 89 -13.55 12.74 -0.26
CA LEU A 89 -14.05 11.59 -1.01
C LEU A 89 -15.55 11.40 -0.81
N ALA A 90 -16.05 11.56 0.42
CA ALA A 90 -17.47 11.53 0.72
C ALA A 90 -18.22 12.66 -0.02
N ASP A 91 -17.70 13.89 -0.01
CA ASP A 91 -18.39 15.03 -0.62
C ASP A 91 -18.35 15.00 -2.15
N ARG A 92 -17.18 14.74 -2.74
CA ARG A 92 -16.99 14.86 -4.21
C ARG A 92 -17.41 13.61 -4.97
N PHE A 93 -17.15 12.45 -4.40
CA PHE A 93 -17.44 11.17 -5.04
C PHE A 93 -18.66 10.49 -4.44
N GLN A 94 -19.32 11.13 -3.46
CA GLN A 94 -20.48 10.56 -2.76
C GLN A 94 -20.16 9.18 -2.19
N LEU A 95 -18.91 9.01 -1.73
CA LEU A 95 -18.37 7.73 -1.29
C LEU A 95 -19.11 7.26 -0.02
N LYS A 96 -19.69 6.07 -0.09
CA LYS A 96 -20.23 5.34 1.06
C LYS A 96 -19.56 4.00 1.17
N LEU A 97 -18.97 3.71 2.32
CA LEU A 97 -18.30 2.45 2.61
C LEU A 97 -19.05 1.70 3.71
N HIS A 98 -19.06 0.38 3.62
CA HIS A 98 -19.47 -0.50 4.70
C HIS A 98 -18.32 -1.46 5.01
N ARG A 99 -18.20 -1.85 6.28
CA ARG A 99 -17.28 -2.92 6.70
C ARG A 99 -18.06 -4.22 6.71
N GLU A 100 -17.46 -5.25 6.14
CA GLU A 100 -18.04 -6.58 6.05
C GLU A 100 -16.94 -7.61 6.32
N THR A 101 -17.30 -8.64 7.07
CA THR A 101 -16.45 -9.82 7.23
C THR A 101 -16.81 -10.81 6.14
N LYS A 102 -15.84 -11.17 5.31
CA LYS A 102 -16.02 -12.16 4.23
C LYS A 102 -15.11 -13.36 4.49
N GLU A 103 -15.66 -14.55 4.34
CA GLU A 103 -14.87 -15.76 4.19
C GLU A 103 -14.24 -15.76 2.80
N LEU A 104 -12.91 -15.83 2.75
CA LEU A 104 -12.15 -15.85 1.51
C LEU A 104 -11.31 -17.12 1.46
N PRO A 105 -11.17 -17.76 0.28
CA PRO A 105 -10.25 -18.86 0.13
C PRO A 105 -8.83 -18.37 0.38
N VAL A 106 -8.12 -19.02 1.30
CA VAL A 106 -6.70 -18.76 1.61
C VAL A 106 -5.83 -19.92 1.14
N TYR A 107 -4.57 -19.64 0.85
CA TYR A 107 -3.57 -20.66 0.57
C TYR A 107 -2.77 -20.98 1.83
N GLU A 108 -2.76 -22.23 2.25
CA GLU A 108 -1.91 -22.64 3.36
C GLU A 108 -0.46 -22.87 2.89
N MET A 109 0.50 -22.24 3.57
CA MET A 109 1.92 -22.54 3.36
C MET A 109 2.32 -23.79 4.14
N VAL A 110 2.44 -24.91 3.44
CA VAL A 110 2.86 -26.19 4.03
C VAL A 110 4.31 -26.53 3.69
N VAL A 111 4.97 -27.24 4.62
CA VAL A 111 6.31 -27.78 4.35
C VAL A 111 6.19 -28.93 3.35
N ALA A 112 6.88 -28.82 2.22
CA ALA A 112 6.95 -29.88 1.24
C ALA A 112 7.57 -31.16 1.84
N LYS A 113 7.24 -32.34 1.31
CA LYS A 113 7.70 -33.65 1.83
C LYS A 113 9.21 -33.76 2.07
N ASN A 114 10.02 -33.03 1.29
CA ASN A 114 11.48 -33.04 1.39
C ASN A 114 12.05 -31.80 2.12
N GLY A 115 11.19 -31.05 2.83
CA GLY A 115 11.56 -29.81 3.49
C GLY A 115 11.82 -28.63 2.54
N PRO A 116 11.99 -27.42 3.09
CA PRO A 116 12.43 -26.26 2.33
C PRO A 116 13.88 -26.45 1.86
N LYS A 117 14.14 -26.18 0.58
CA LYS A 117 15.50 -26.18 0.00
C LYS A 117 16.19 -24.81 0.10
N PHE A 118 15.79 -24.00 1.06
CA PHE A 118 16.33 -22.65 1.25
C PHE A 118 17.69 -22.70 1.93
N GLN A 119 18.57 -21.76 1.58
CA GLN A 119 19.83 -21.56 2.27
C GLN A 119 19.65 -20.50 3.36
N LYS A 120 20.18 -20.76 4.57
CA LYS A 120 20.22 -19.75 5.62
C LYS A 120 21.21 -18.66 5.22
N THR A 121 20.74 -17.41 5.14
CA THR A 121 21.57 -16.22 5.01
C THR A 121 22.22 -15.86 6.34
N LYS A 122 23.34 -15.12 6.29
CA LYS A 122 24.01 -14.62 7.50
C LYS A 122 23.27 -13.37 8.00
N ASP A 123 23.14 -13.21 9.31
CA ASP A 123 22.40 -12.07 9.90
C ASP A 123 22.96 -10.70 9.48
N GLN A 124 24.27 -10.63 9.25
CA GLN A 124 24.98 -9.43 8.76
C GLN A 124 24.56 -8.98 7.34
N GLU A 125 23.95 -9.85 6.55
CA GLU A 125 23.42 -9.49 5.22
C GLU A 125 22.04 -8.81 5.31
N ARG A 126 21.35 -8.94 6.45
CA ARG A 126 20.08 -8.25 6.74
C ARG A 126 20.32 -6.90 7.42
N ASP A 127 21.28 -6.85 8.35
CA ASP A 127 21.61 -5.66 9.12
C ASP A 127 22.69 -4.82 8.42
N CYS A 128 22.28 -3.73 7.78
CA CYS A 128 23.20 -2.70 7.28
C CYS A 128 23.35 -1.57 8.31
N PRO A 129 24.41 -1.53 9.13
CA PRO A 129 24.63 -0.41 10.04
C PRO A 129 24.86 0.88 9.24
N GLY A 130 24.07 1.92 9.53
CA GLY A 130 24.24 3.27 8.97
C GLY A 130 23.33 3.65 7.80
N ILE A 131 22.43 2.78 7.35
CA ILE A 131 21.40 3.12 6.36
C ILE A 131 20.05 3.28 7.07
N PRO A 132 19.32 4.41 6.91
CA PRO A 132 18.01 4.60 7.52
C PRO A 132 17.02 3.54 7.03
N VAL A 133 16.32 2.89 7.98
CA VAL A 133 15.18 1.99 7.71
C VAL A 133 14.14 2.72 6.85
N GLY A 134 13.83 2.16 5.68
CA GLY A 134 12.93 2.76 4.69
C GLY A 134 13.54 2.93 3.28
N PHE A 135 14.86 2.80 3.14
CA PHE A 135 15.51 2.68 1.84
C PHE A 135 15.61 1.22 1.39
N VAL A 136 15.14 0.92 0.17
CA VAL A 136 15.09 -0.43 -0.46
C VAL A 136 16.49 -1.04 -0.73
N ALA A 137 17.56 -0.39 -0.26
CA ALA A 137 18.93 -0.82 -0.45
C ALA A 137 19.38 -1.90 0.55
N CYS A 138 18.75 -2.00 1.73
CA CYS A 138 19.14 -2.93 2.79
C CYS A 138 17.94 -3.57 3.49
N GLY A 139 18.08 -4.85 3.84
CA GLY A 139 17.02 -5.70 4.40
C GLY A 139 16.59 -6.83 3.46
N GLY A 140 15.62 -7.63 3.91
CA GLY A 140 15.03 -8.71 3.12
C GLY A 140 14.41 -8.16 1.83
N ARG A 141 14.82 -8.70 0.68
CA ARG A 141 14.35 -8.24 -0.63
C ARG A 141 13.69 -9.35 -1.41
N ILE A 142 12.46 -9.10 -1.85
CA ILE A 142 11.76 -9.94 -2.82
C ILE A 142 11.68 -9.19 -4.15
N THR A 143 12.15 -9.86 -5.21
CA THR A 143 12.13 -9.35 -6.59
C THR A 143 11.52 -10.40 -7.52
N GLY A 144 11.06 -9.96 -8.70
CA GLY A 144 10.38 -10.82 -9.66
C GLY A 144 8.96 -10.35 -9.92
N GLY A 145 8.09 -11.26 -10.37
CA GLY A 145 6.70 -10.94 -10.71
C GLY A 145 5.98 -12.07 -11.44
N ALA A 146 4.68 -11.88 -11.71
CA ALA A 146 3.85 -12.83 -12.44
C ALA A 146 4.54 -13.29 -13.74
N GLY A 147 4.72 -14.60 -13.90
CA GLY A 147 5.37 -15.23 -15.06
C GLY A 147 6.90 -15.17 -15.11
N ARG A 148 7.58 -14.49 -14.15
CA ARG A 148 9.05 -14.38 -14.11
C ARG A 148 9.70 -15.07 -12.91
N GLY A 149 8.89 -15.74 -12.08
CA GLY A 149 9.31 -16.32 -10.81
C GLY A 149 9.55 -15.26 -9.73
N MET A 150 9.86 -15.75 -8.52
CA MET A 150 10.15 -14.94 -7.34
C MET A 150 11.58 -15.23 -6.87
N ARG A 151 12.32 -14.18 -6.53
CA ARG A 151 13.64 -14.26 -5.91
C ARG A 151 13.61 -13.51 -4.58
N ALA A 152 13.86 -14.22 -3.49
CA ALA A 152 13.95 -13.67 -2.15
C ALA A 152 15.41 -13.72 -1.68
N HIS A 153 15.90 -12.66 -1.04
CA HIS A 153 17.24 -12.56 -0.48
C HIS A 153 17.18 -11.99 0.94
N ALA A 154 17.73 -12.71 1.92
CA ALA A 154 17.73 -12.34 3.34
C ALA A 154 16.33 -12.07 3.93
N VAL A 155 15.33 -12.87 3.51
CA VAL A 155 13.91 -12.72 3.86
C VAL A 155 13.51 -13.77 4.90
N ASP A 156 12.70 -13.39 5.89
CA ASP A 156 12.09 -14.37 6.80
C ASP A 156 10.78 -14.96 6.24
N MET A 157 10.26 -15.98 6.92
CA MET A 157 9.06 -16.70 6.46
C MET A 157 7.80 -15.82 6.49
N SER A 158 7.74 -14.80 7.34
CA SER A 158 6.57 -13.90 7.43
C SER A 158 6.50 -12.96 6.23
N GLU A 159 7.64 -12.37 5.86
CA GLU A 159 7.81 -11.54 4.68
C GLU A 159 7.57 -12.35 3.38
N LEU A 160 8.02 -13.61 3.35
CA LEU A 160 7.75 -14.52 2.24
C LEU A 160 6.26 -14.83 2.07
N ALA A 161 5.55 -15.13 3.16
CA ALA A 161 4.11 -15.37 3.13
C ALA A 161 3.36 -14.15 2.59
N GLN A 162 3.67 -12.96 3.11
CA GLN A 162 3.03 -11.73 2.66
C GLN A 162 3.30 -11.45 1.18
N ALA A 163 4.52 -11.72 0.69
CA ALA A 163 4.79 -11.60 -0.74
C ALA A 163 4.04 -12.62 -1.58
N LEU A 164 3.93 -13.88 -1.14
CA LEU A 164 3.17 -14.90 -1.86
C LEU A 164 1.68 -14.55 -1.96
N SER A 165 1.10 -13.94 -0.92
CA SER A 165 -0.27 -13.40 -0.99
C SER A 165 -0.47 -12.44 -2.15
N ASN A 166 0.54 -11.60 -2.45
CA ASN A 166 0.49 -10.65 -3.57
C ASN A 166 0.66 -11.34 -4.94
N PHE A 167 1.31 -12.51 -4.99
CA PHE A 167 1.55 -13.27 -6.23
C PHE A 167 0.42 -14.25 -6.56
N ALA A 168 -0.26 -14.78 -5.54
CA ALA A 168 -1.24 -15.85 -5.69
C ALA A 168 -2.68 -15.33 -5.85
N ASP A 169 -2.87 -14.00 -5.92
CA ASP A 169 -4.17 -13.31 -5.96
C ASP A 169 -5.15 -13.80 -4.87
N ARG A 170 -4.61 -14.29 -3.73
CA ARG A 170 -5.34 -14.77 -2.56
C ARG A 170 -4.46 -14.63 -1.32
N PRO A 171 -5.05 -14.40 -0.12
CA PRO A 171 -4.29 -14.41 1.11
C PRO A 171 -3.64 -15.78 1.36
N THR A 172 -2.47 -15.77 1.99
CA THR A 172 -1.75 -16.96 2.48
C THR A 172 -1.67 -16.98 3.99
#